data_AF-K8XGF3-F1
#
_entry.id   AF-K8XGF3-F1
#
_cell.length_a   1.000
_cell.length_b   1.000
_cell.length_c   1.000
_cell.angle_alpha   90.00
_cell.angle_beta   90.00
_cell.angle_gamma   90.00
#
_symmetry.space_group_name_H-M   'P 1'
#
loop_
_entity.id
_entity.type
_entity.pdbx_description
1 polymer ?
#
loop_
_entity_poly.entity_id
_entity_poly.type
_entity_poly.pdbx_seq_one_letter_code
_entity_poly.pdbx_strand_id
1 'polypeptide(L)'
;ERAFESDDPPPSEDTDLNEFHASKTLNGRVAVKGDLDAVTGEMLLSALSGLSKPRPAQDGTQDPRTPGQRRADGFTELLRRYLDSGIAGEEGGERPHVSVHVNAKDLADHTD
;
A
#
# COMPACT_ATOMS: atom_id res chain seq x y z
N GLU A 1 4.45 -29.51 37.51
CA GLU A 1 4.40 -28.22 36.80
C GLU A 1 3.70 -28.47 35.47
N ARG A 2 2.40 -28.15 35.38
CA ARG A 2 1.62 -28.31 34.14
C ARG A 2 1.58 -26.93 33.51
N ALA A 3 2.32 -26.73 32.43
CA ALA A 3 2.14 -25.57 31.58
C ALA A 3 0.70 -25.59 31.04
N PHE A 4 0.01 -24.47 31.18
CA PHE A 4 -1.26 -24.24 30.53
C PHE A 4 -0.95 -24.04 29.04
N GLU A 5 -1.06 -25.09 28.23
CA GLU A 5 -1.29 -24.89 26.79
C GLU A 5 -2.65 -24.20 26.68
N SER A 6 -2.63 -22.91 26.34
CA SER A 6 -3.83 -22.23 25.88
C SER A 6 -4.20 -22.85 24.53
N ASP A 7 -5.47 -23.20 24.32
CA ASP A 7 -6.00 -23.60 23.00
C ASP A 7 -6.03 -22.40 22.02
N ASP A 8 -5.66 -21.20 22.49
CA ASP A 8 -5.59 -20.01 21.65
C ASP A 8 -4.39 -20.07 20.70
N PRO A 9 -4.56 -19.73 19.42
CA PRO A 9 -3.46 -19.63 18.50
C PRO A 9 -2.44 -18.56 18.99
N PRO A 10 -1.15 -18.71 18.65
CA PRO A 10 -0.19 -17.65 18.93
C PRO A 10 -0.61 -16.36 18.19
N PRO A 11 -0.32 -15.15 18.72
CA PRO A 11 -0.79 -13.90 18.12
C PRO A 11 -0.41 -13.70 16.64
N SER A 12 0.68 -14.31 16.19
CA SER A 12 1.10 -14.28 14.79
C SER A 12 0.20 -15.08 13.84
N GLU A 13 -0.63 -15.98 14.37
CA GLU A 13 -1.54 -16.84 13.61
C GLU A 13 -3.00 -16.49 13.87
N ASP A 14 -3.28 -15.61 14.84
CA ASP A 14 -4.62 -15.19 15.20
C ASP A 14 -5.15 -14.12 14.23
N THR A 15 -5.95 -14.56 13.27
CA THR A 15 -6.57 -13.67 12.27
C THR A 15 -7.66 -12.78 12.85
N ASP A 16 -8.21 -13.11 14.02
CA ASP A 16 -9.28 -12.32 14.65
C ASP A 16 -8.72 -10.99 15.21
N LEU A 17 -7.39 -10.89 15.37
CA LEU A 17 -6.68 -9.66 15.73
C LEU A 17 -6.39 -8.74 14.54
N ASN A 18 -6.68 -9.17 13.31
CA ASN A 18 -6.37 -8.37 12.13
C ASN A 18 -7.17 -7.07 12.09
N GLU A 19 -6.47 -5.95 12.03
CA GLU A 19 -7.05 -4.61 11.89
C GLU A 19 -6.43 -3.86 10.71
N PHE A 20 -7.25 -3.18 9.92
CA PHE A 20 -6.79 -2.27 8.87
C PHE A 20 -7.63 -1.00 8.83
N HIS A 21 -6.96 0.14 8.91
CA HIS A 21 -7.58 1.46 8.88
C HIS A 21 -7.01 2.29 7.74
N ALA A 22 -7.88 2.92 6.96
CA ALA A 22 -7.54 3.91 5.95
C ALA A 22 -8.50 5.09 6.06
N SER A 23 -7.99 6.25 6.52
CA SER A 23 -8.81 7.42 6.82
C SER A 23 -8.25 8.69 6.18
N LYS A 24 -9.15 9.52 5.64
CA LYS A 24 -8.78 10.85 5.13
C LYS A 24 -8.36 11.74 6.30
N THR A 25 -7.25 12.44 6.16
CA THR A 25 -6.78 13.47 7.07
C THR A 25 -7.27 14.85 6.62
N LEU A 26 -7.11 15.86 7.48
CA LEU A 26 -7.56 17.23 7.20
C LEU A 26 -6.89 17.88 5.99
N ASN A 27 -5.71 17.43 5.58
CA ASN A 27 -4.99 17.92 4.40
C ASN A 27 -5.24 17.09 3.13
N GLY A 28 -6.32 16.31 3.09
CA GLY A 28 -6.69 15.52 1.91
C GLY A 28 -5.78 14.30 1.65
N ARG A 29 -4.87 14.00 2.58
CA ARG A 29 -4.07 12.77 2.54
C ARG A 29 -4.90 11.61 3.10
N VAL A 30 -4.46 10.39 2.83
CA VAL A 30 -4.98 9.19 3.50
C VAL A 30 -3.89 8.66 4.43
N ALA A 31 -4.24 8.48 5.71
CA ALA A 31 -3.41 7.77 6.67
C ALA A 31 -3.85 6.31 6.69
N VAL A 32 -2.87 5.40 6.58
CA VAL A 32 -3.09 3.96 6.61
C VAL A 32 -2.34 3.36 7.80
N LYS A 33 -2.99 2.46 8.55
CA LYS A 33 -2.40 1.67 9.63
C LYS A 33 -3.01 0.27 9.60
N GLY A 34 -2.21 -0.76 9.84
CA GLY A 34 -2.74 -2.10 10.05
C GLY A 34 -1.91 -2.92 11.03
N ASP A 35 -2.55 -3.91 11.61
CA ASP A 35 -1.98 -5.00 12.40
C ASP A 35 -2.48 -6.30 11.76
N LEU A 36 -1.56 -7.18 11.37
CA LEU A 36 -1.86 -8.31 10.50
C LEU A 36 -1.13 -9.55 11.01
N ASP A 37 -1.80 -10.69 10.89
CA ASP A 37 -1.22 -12.02 11.07
C ASP A 37 0.03 -12.21 10.19
N ALA A 38 0.87 -13.15 10.55
CA ALA A 38 2.15 -13.38 9.89
C ALA A 38 2.00 -13.72 8.41
N VAL A 39 0.96 -14.47 8.03
CA VAL A 39 0.75 -14.86 6.63
C VAL A 39 0.35 -13.64 5.81
N THR A 40 -0.67 -12.89 6.25
CA THR A 40 -1.13 -11.68 5.54
C THR A 40 -0.06 -10.58 5.54
N GLY A 41 0.65 -10.40 6.65
CA GLY A 41 1.77 -9.48 6.77
C GLY A 41 2.90 -9.79 5.78
N GLU A 42 3.31 -11.06 5.68
CA GLU A 42 4.34 -11.48 4.72
C GLU A 42 3.89 -11.32 3.27
N MET A 43 2.61 -11.53 2.95
CA MET A 43 2.08 -11.22 1.61
C MET A 43 2.25 -9.73 1.27
N LEU A 44 1.88 -8.83 2.20
CA LEU A 44 2.04 -7.39 2.02
C LEU A 44 3.51 -6.99 1.86
N LEU A 45 4.38 -7.48 2.74
CA LEU A 45 5.82 -7.19 2.70
C LEU A 45 6.45 -7.71 1.41
N SER A 46 6.08 -8.92 0.97
CA SER A 46 6.56 -9.52 -0.28
C SER A 46 6.11 -8.73 -1.50
N ALA A 47 4.84 -8.34 -1.56
CA ALA A 47 4.29 -7.52 -2.65
C ALA A 47 5.02 -6.16 -2.74
N LEU A 48 5.30 -5.52 -1.61
CA LEU A 48 5.98 -4.23 -1.57
C LEU A 48 7.49 -4.33 -1.83
N SER A 49 8.14 -5.43 -1.44
CA SER A 49 9.60 -5.59 -1.52
C SER A 49 10.12 -5.37 -2.94
N GLY A 50 9.47 -5.97 -3.94
CA GLY A 50 9.83 -5.80 -5.34
C GLY A 50 9.61 -4.37 -5.86
N LEU A 51 8.49 -3.76 -5.47
CA LEU A 51 8.05 -2.46 -5.99
C LEU A 51 8.77 -1.27 -5.34
N SER A 52 9.35 -1.49 -4.15
CA SER A 52 10.01 -0.45 -3.34
C SER A 52 11.54 -0.43 -3.49
N LYS A 53 12.09 -1.20 -4.44
CA LYS A 53 13.54 -1.27 -4.67
C LYS A 53 14.11 0.11 -5.05
N PRO A 54 15.31 0.47 -4.57
CA PRO A 54 16.04 1.63 -5.07
C PRO A 54 16.20 1.58 -6.59
N ARG A 55 16.04 2.72 -7.23
CA ARG A 55 16.26 2.95 -8.66
C ARG A 55 17.39 3.98 -8.80
N PRO A 56 18.67 3.54 -8.80
CA PRO A 56 19.78 4.44 -9.04
C PRO A 56 19.71 5.00 -10.46
N ALA A 57 20.28 6.19 -10.67
CA ALA A 57 20.40 6.78 -11.99
C ALA A 57 21.42 6.01 -12.85
N GLN A 58 21.37 6.23 -14.17
CA GLN A 58 22.27 5.54 -15.11
C GLN A 58 23.75 5.85 -14.88
N ASP A 59 24.05 7.02 -14.30
CA ASP A 59 25.39 7.44 -13.90
C ASP A 59 25.86 6.82 -12.57
N GLY A 60 25.04 5.96 -11.95
CA GLY A 60 25.32 5.31 -10.68
C GLY A 60 24.93 6.14 -9.46
N THR A 61 24.37 7.35 -9.63
CA THR A 61 23.88 8.14 -8.51
C THR A 61 22.80 7.37 -7.75
N GLN A 62 22.91 7.37 -6.42
CA GLN A 62 21.97 6.70 -5.55
C GLN A 62 20.55 7.23 -5.74
N ASP A 63 19.56 6.34 -5.58
CA ASP A 63 18.14 6.74 -5.60
C ASP A 63 17.88 7.84 -4.56
N PRO A 64 17.43 9.04 -4.98
CA PRO A 64 17.22 10.17 -4.08
C PRO A 64 16.00 9.99 -3.18
N ARG A 65 15.09 9.05 -3.50
CA ARG A 65 13.89 8.80 -2.71
C ARG A 65 14.26 8.11 -1.41
N THR A 66 13.72 8.61 -0.30
CA THR A 66 13.81 7.96 1.01
C THR A 66 13.18 6.56 0.99
N PRO A 67 13.54 5.65 1.92
CA PRO A 67 12.89 4.35 2.03
C PRO A 67 11.37 4.42 2.21
N GLY A 68 10.86 5.47 2.87
CA GLY A 68 9.43 5.71 3.03
C GLY A 68 8.76 6.10 1.71
N GLN A 69 9.36 7.00 0.94
CA GLN A 69 8.87 7.37 -0.40
C GLN A 69 8.85 6.18 -1.35
N ARG A 70 9.92 5.36 -1.38
CA ARG A 70 9.94 4.16 -2.22
C ARG A 70 8.85 3.15 -1.87
N ARG A 71 8.55 2.99 -0.57
CA ARG A 71 7.43 2.16 -0.11
C ARG A 71 6.07 2.73 -0.51
N ALA A 72 5.89 4.04 -0.43
CA ALA A 72 4.67 4.70 -0.89
C ALA A 72 4.47 4.55 -2.41
N ASP A 73 5.54 4.71 -3.20
CA ASP A 73 5.51 4.47 -4.64
C ASP A 73 5.18 3.01 -4.97
N GLY A 74 5.78 2.08 -4.21
CA GLY A 74 5.51 0.65 -4.36
C GLY A 74 4.07 0.28 -4.02
N PHE A 75 3.50 0.88 -2.97
CA PHE A 75 2.09 0.71 -2.61
C PHE A 75 1.16 1.30 -3.68
N THR A 76 1.52 2.45 -4.25
CA THR A 76 0.78 3.05 -5.38
C THR A 76 0.75 2.11 -6.58
N GLU A 77 1.89 1.53 -6.93
CA GLU A 77 1.99 0.57 -8.03
C GLU A 77 1.20 -0.72 -7.76
N LEU A 78 1.20 -1.22 -6.51
CA LEU A 78 0.39 -2.37 -6.11
C LEU A 78 -1.11 -2.10 -6.34
N LEU A 79 -1.61 -0.98 -5.83
CA LEU A 79 -3.01 -0.57 -6.00
C LEU A 79 -3.34 -0.39 -7.49
N ARG A 80 -2.48 0.27 -8.24
CA ARG A 80 -2.65 0.47 -9.68
C ARG A 80 -2.79 -0.86 -10.42
N ARG A 81 -1.88 -1.82 -10.18
CA ARG A 81 -1.95 -3.16 -10.79
C ARG A 81 -3.23 -3.89 -10.44
N TYR A 82 -3.68 -3.79 -9.20
CA TYR A 82 -4.94 -4.40 -8.77
C TYR A 82 -6.13 -3.80 -9.53
N LEU A 83 -6.21 -2.48 -9.62
CA LEU A 83 -7.28 -1.78 -10.35
C LEU A 83 -7.23 -2.06 -11.86
N ASP A 84 -6.03 -2.07 -12.44
CA ASP A 84 -5.80 -2.34 -13.86
C ASP A 84 -6.02 -3.82 -14.24
N SER A 85 -6.01 -4.74 -13.26
CA SER A 85 -6.18 -6.18 -13.51
C SER A 85 -7.56 -6.57 -14.05
N GLY A 86 -8.56 -5.70 -13.87
CA GLY A 86 -9.96 -5.98 -14.21
C GLY A 86 -10.62 -7.03 -13.29
N ILE A 87 -9.92 -7.53 -12.27
CA ILE A 87 -10.41 -8.50 -11.28
C ILE A 87 -11.11 -7.80 -10.11
N ALA A 88 -10.90 -6.49 -9.95
CA ALA A 88 -11.41 -5.69 -8.83
C ALA A 88 -12.95 -5.62 -8.73
N GLY A 89 -13.67 -6.33 -9.61
CA GLY A 89 -15.12 -6.30 -9.70
C GLY A 89 -15.61 -5.04 -10.41
N GLU A 90 -16.93 -4.91 -10.50
CA GLU A 90 -17.59 -3.69 -10.93
C GLU A 90 -18.27 -3.05 -9.71
N GLU A 91 -17.97 -1.80 -9.41
CA GLU A 91 -18.79 -1.00 -8.48
C GLU A 91 -19.84 -0.27 -9.32
N GLY A 92 -21.12 -0.64 -9.18
CA GLY A 92 -22.20 0.00 -9.93
C GLY A 92 -22.17 -0.23 -11.45
N GLY A 93 -21.49 -1.28 -11.94
CA GLY A 93 -21.37 -1.60 -13.36
C GLY A 93 -20.17 -0.96 -14.06
N GLU A 94 -19.31 -0.25 -13.34
CA GLU A 94 -18.05 0.30 -13.87
C GLU A 94 -16.84 -0.29 -13.14
N ARG A 95 -15.72 -0.38 -13.87
CA ARG A 95 -14.42 -0.69 -13.26
C ARG A 95 -14.05 0.41 -12.25
N PRO A 96 -13.52 0.06 -11.06
CA PRO A 96 -13.12 1.05 -10.09
C PRO A 96 -12.11 2.02 -10.71
N HIS A 97 -12.41 3.31 -10.66
CA HIS A 97 -11.63 4.38 -11.26
C HIS A 97 -11.44 5.51 -10.24
N VAL A 98 -10.30 6.22 -10.35
CA VAL A 98 -9.99 7.34 -9.47
C VAL A 98 -10.15 8.64 -10.24
N SER A 99 -11.07 9.50 -9.78
CA SER A 99 -11.24 10.85 -10.32
C SER A 99 -10.35 11.84 -9.57
N VAL A 100 -9.36 12.41 -10.29
CA VAL A 100 -8.46 13.42 -9.75
C VAL A 100 -8.88 14.79 -10.28
N HIS A 101 -9.25 15.69 -9.36
CA HIS A 101 -9.53 17.08 -9.70
C HIS A 101 -8.26 17.91 -9.49
N VAL A 102 -7.65 18.35 -10.59
CA VAL A 102 -6.53 19.28 -10.61
C VAL A 102 -7.00 20.64 -11.14
N ASN A 103 -6.44 21.73 -10.62
CA ASN A 103 -6.70 23.04 -11.18
C ASN A 103 -6.02 23.14 -12.56
N ALA A 104 -6.73 23.69 -13.55
CA ALA A 104 -6.19 23.83 -14.90
C ALA A 104 -4.88 24.65 -14.94
N LYS A 105 -4.72 25.60 -14.02
CA LYS A 105 -3.49 26.39 -13.88
C LYS A 105 -2.31 25.53 -13.41
N ASP A 106 -2.52 24.72 -12.38
CA ASP A 106 -1.48 23.82 -11.84
C ASP A 106 -1.04 22.77 -12.88
N LEU A 107 -1.96 22.35 -13.76
CA LEU A 107 -1.64 21.44 -14.87
C LEU A 107 -0.83 22.12 -15.98
N ALA A 108 -1.13 23.39 -16.28
CA ALA A 108 -0.41 24.16 -17.30
C ALA A 108 1.03 24.48 -16.86
N ASP A 109 1.25 24.78 -15.58
CA ASP A 109 2.55 25.14 -15.01
C ASP A 109 3.54 23.96 -14.88
N HIS A 110 3.12 22.72 -15.23
CA HIS A 110 3.94 21.50 -15.15
C HIS A 110 4.25 20.85 -16.51
N THR A 111 3.96 21.54 -17.62
CA THR A 111 4.20 21.05 -18.99
C THR A 111 5.55 21.50 -19.59
N ASP A 112 6.45 22.11 -18.81
CA ASP A 112 7.82 22.47 -19.23
C ASP A 112 8.86 21.40 -18.89
#